data_AF-A0A956KQH1-F1
#
_entry.id   AF-A0A956KQH1-F1
#
_cell.length_a   1.000
_cell.length_b   1.000
_cell.length_c   1.000
_cell.angle_alpha   90.00
_cell.angle_beta   90.00
_cell.angle_gamma   90.00
#
_symmetry.space_group_name_H-M   'P 1'
#
loop_
_entity.id
_entity.type
_entity.pdbx_description
1 polymer ?
#
loop_
_entity_poly.entity_id
_entity_poly.type
_entity_poly.pdbx_seq_one_letter_code
_entity_poly.pdbx_strand_id
1 'polypeptide(L)'
;FVAAFYSALGDRGLLRLLLNSNTLGWGVFFALVDNIPLTWWLAWGTSFVDFTDLPQPTIAVASSSDEGEATHLTSGLAGKNLMASGSQPPFVPTYIGNDRLLDGGLTEDVPTAVLLSAGAVLVLAAQAIPKLMAIPHLPNSVPVPYWLKAAAGLNPYWRGLDYYRGYIMLFRQAAVSQEQYAQVFYNATTKFSSAGTWFAGPRIAAEAADSQALKDAVAESKAAWLDLLESPPGRVRINLATGGVDIGVGVDMGFALDLTGSPRLSDDAQQVIADVGAFVAANASALAVVLVDPPAIPTTPSYEDLVTAASGLAAAQLQFSTSTTASPVETVIRLSIVP
;
A
#
# COMPACT_ATOMS: atom_id res chain seq x y z
N PHE A 1 8.40 -5.49 0.64
CA PHE A 1 8.60 -6.16 1.95
C PHE A 1 7.55 -5.76 2.99
N VAL A 2 7.55 -4.51 3.47
CA VAL A 2 6.67 -4.05 4.58
C VAL A 2 5.19 -4.33 4.30
N ALA A 3 4.70 -3.96 3.10
CA ALA A 3 3.32 -4.19 2.69
C ALA A 3 2.91 -5.67 2.74
N ALA A 4 3.75 -6.57 2.21
CA ALA A 4 3.45 -8.02 2.21
C ALA A 4 3.42 -8.61 3.62
N PHE A 5 4.32 -8.19 4.53
CA PHE A 5 4.30 -8.65 5.92
C PHE A 5 3.06 -8.16 6.66
N TYR A 6 2.69 -6.88 6.47
CA TYR A 6 1.46 -6.35 7.03
C TYR A 6 0.24 -7.04 6.43
N SER A 7 0.23 -7.32 5.13
CA SER A 7 -0.91 -7.98 4.51
C SER A 7 -1.09 -9.41 5.01
N ALA A 8 0.01 -10.18 5.11
CA ALA A 8 -0.04 -11.56 5.56
C ALA A 8 -0.46 -11.71 7.03
N LEU A 9 -0.01 -10.80 7.91
CA LEU A 9 -0.07 -11.01 9.37
C LEU A 9 -0.49 -9.78 10.19
N GLY A 10 -0.89 -8.68 9.55
CA GLY A 10 -1.18 -7.39 10.19
C GLY A 10 0.01 -6.85 10.98
N ASP A 11 -0.28 -6.24 12.13
CA ASP A 11 0.73 -5.68 13.05
C ASP A 11 1.75 -6.73 13.51
N ARG A 12 1.35 -8.01 13.62
CA ARG A 12 2.26 -9.09 13.99
C ARG A 12 3.34 -9.31 12.94
N GLY A 13 3.01 -9.12 11.65
CA GLY A 13 3.97 -9.18 10.55
C GLY A 13 4.99 -8.05 10.63
N LEU A 14 4.53 -6.83 10.89
CA LEU A 14 5.41 -5.66 11.08
C LEU A 14 6.33 -5.84 12.29
N LEU A 15 5.78 -6.28 13.43
CA LEU A 15 6.56 -6.56 14.63
C LEU A 15 7.59 -7.66 14.39
N ARG A 16 7.21 -8.73 13.67
CA ARG A 16 8.14 -9.80 13.28
C ARG A 16 9.29 -9.25 12.45
N LEU A 17 9.02 -8.41 11.46
CA LEU A 17 10.06 -7.78 10.63
C LEU A 17 11.01 -6.93 11.49
N LEU A 18 10.46 -6.13 12.41
CA LEU A 18 11.23 -5.25 13.29
C LEU A 18 12.15 -6.05 14.24
N LEU A 19 11.59 -7.04 14.95
CA LEU A 19 12.30 -7.86 15.94
C LEU A 19 13.35 -8.76 15.30
N ASN A 20 13.18 -9.16 14.04
CA ASN A 20 14.09 -10.04 13.33
C ASN A 20 15.00 -9.32 12.32
N SER A 21 15.06 -7.99 12.37
CA SER A 21 15.95 -7.17 11.52
C SER A 21 17.42 -7.62 11.53
N ASN A 22 17.94 -8.04 12.68
CA ASN A 22 19.29 -8.61 12.79
C ASN A 22 19.43 -9.93 12.01
N THR A 23 18.46 -10.83 12.13
CA THR A 23 18.43 -12.10 11.39
C THR A 23 18.32 -11.85 9.89
N LEU A 24 17.49 -10.88 9.49
CA LEU A 24 17.37 -10.43 8.11
C LEU A 24 18.71 -9.88 7.60
N GLY A 25 19.42 -9.08 8.40
CA GLY A 25 20.74 -8.57 8.03
C GLY A 25 21.77 -9.67 7.75
N TRP A 26 21.76 -10.76 8.53
CA TRP A 26 22.58 -11.94 8.22
C TRP A 26 22.14 -12.66 6.95
N GLY A 27 20.82 -12.82 6.75
CA GLY A 27 20.28 -13.40 5.52
C GLY A 27 20.68 -12.61 4.28
N VAL A 28 20.65 -11.28 4.35
CA VAL A 28 21.09 -10.38 3.28
C VAL A 28 22.59 -10.53 3.01
N PHE A 29 23.41 -10.67 4.05
CA PHE A 29 24.84 -10.94 3.86
C PHE A 29 25.08 -12.25 3.09
N PHE A 30 24.36 -13.33 3.42
CA PHE A 30 24.48 -14.60 2.69
C PHE A 30 23.91 -14.55 1.27
N ALA A 31 22.93 -13.68 1.01
CA ALA A 31 22.36 -13.45 -0.32
C ALA A 31 23.36 -12.91 -1.36
N LEU A 32 24.58 -12.51 -0.93
CA LEU A 32 25.70 -12.26 -1.85
C LEU A 32 26.13 -13.52 -2.63
N VAL A 33 25.87 -14.70 -2.07
CA VAL A 33 26.30 -15.98 -2.63
C VAL A 33 25.10 -16.87 -2.95
N ASP A 34 24.11 -16.91 -2.06
CA ASP A 34 22.91 -17.72 -2.20
C ASP A 34 21.71 -17.06 -1.50
N ASN A 35 20.62 -16.87 -2.23
CA ASN A 35 19.39 -16.25 -1.72
C ASN A 35 18.38 -17.27 -1.17
N ILE A 36 18.64 -18.58 -1.26
CA ILE A 36 17.72 -19.62 -0.77
C ILE A 36 17.39 -19.44 0.73
N PRO A 37 18.37 -19.24 1.64
CA PRO A 37 18.06 -19.08 3.07
C PRO A 37 17.20 -17.86 3.35
N LEU A 38 17.47 -16.73 2.69
CA LEU A 38 16.69 -15.51 2.85
C LEU A 38 15.28 -15.67 2.23
N THR A 39 15.17 -16.32 1.07
CA THR A 39 13.87 -16.65 0.44
C THR A 39 13.01 -17.49 1.37
N TRP A 40 13.61 -18.53 1.98
CA TRP A 40 12.91 -19.39 2.93
C TRP A 40 12.50 -18.60 4.18
N TRP A 41 13.38 -17.76 4.72
CA TRP A 41 13.05 -16.90 5.86
C TRP A 41 11.92 -15.93 5.54
N LEU A 42 11.91 -15.31 4.36
CA LEU A 42 10.83 -14.43 3.91
C LEU A 42 9.52 -15.20 3.78
N ALA A 43 9.55 -16.39 3.17
CA ALA A 43 8.38 -17.24 3.04
C ALA A 43 7.83 -17.64 4.41
N TRP A 44 8.68 -18.10 5.34
CA TRP A 44 8.28 -18.37 6.72
C TRP A 44 7.75 -17.12 7.43
N GLY A 45 8.40 -15.98 7.20
CA GLY A 45 8.05 -14.68 7.74
C GLY A 45 6.63 -14.25 7.39
N THR A 46 6.19 -14.58 6.16
CA THR A 46 4.84 -14.37 5.63
C THR A 46 3.96 -15.64 5.69
N SER A 47 4.30 -16.64 6.52
CA SER A 47 3.52 -17.88 6.70
C SER A 47 3.28 -18.70 5.43
N PHE A 48 4.22 -18.65 4.48
CA PHE A 48 4.18 -19.33 3.19
C PHE A 48 2.92 -19.03 2.35
N VAL A 49 2.32 -17.85 2.56
CA VAL A 49 1.13 -17.41 1.83
C VAL A 49 1.48 -17.07 0.38
N ASP A 50 0.55 -17.33 -0.54
CA ASP A 50 0.62 -16.83 -1.91
C ASP A 50 0.15 -15.36 -1.97
N PHE A 51 0.66 -14.56 -2.89
CA PHE A 51 0.16 -13.21 -3.12
C PHE A 51 -1.33 -13.18 -3.50
N THR A 52 -1.86 -14.19 -4.16
CA THR A 52 -3.29 -14.27 -4.49
C THR A 52 -4.17 -14.44 -3.26
N ASP A 53 -3.61 -14.97 -2.17
CA ASP A 53 -4.33 -15.29 -0.94
C ASP A 53 -4.15 -14.20 0.13
N LEU A 54 -3.43 -13.12 -0.20
CA LEU A 54 -3.22 -12.01 0.71
C LEU A 54 -4.51 -11.20 0.89
N PRO A 55 -4.93 -10.91 2.14
CA PRO A 55 -6.13 -10.11 2.42
C PRO A 55 -6.12 -8.71 1.81
N GLN A 56 -4.92 -8.15 1.59
CA GLN A 56 -4.75 -6.90 0.85
C GLN A 56 -3.96 -7.21 -0.43
N PRO A 57 -4.51 -6.88 -1.61
CA PRO A 57 -3.80 -7.03 -2.87
C PRO A 57 -2.40 -6.40 -2.77
N THR A 58 -1.38 -7.23 -2.99
CA THR A 58 0.01 -6.82 -2.86
C THR A 58 0.72 -7.08 -4.17
N ILE A 59 1.41 -6.04 -4.67
CA ILE A 59 2.21 -6.11 -5.88
C ILE A 59 3.66 -5.94 -5.46
N ALA A 60 4.52 -6.90 -5.79
CA ALA A 60 5.95 -6.72 -5.69
C ALA A 60 6.50 -6.35 -7.05
N VAL A 61 7.39 -5.36 -7.11
CA VAL A 61 8.06 -4.99 -8.35
C VAL A 61 9.47 -5.56 -8.34
N ALA A 62 9.84 -6.19 -9.44
CA ALA A 62 11.20 -6.65 -9.72
C ALA A 62 11.63 -6.09 -11.08
N SER A 63 12.93 -6.17 -11.38
CA SER A 63 13.46 -5.74 -12.68
C SER A 63 13.95 -6.95 -13.47
N SER A 64 13.49 -7.14 -14.69
CA SER A 64 13.99 -8.18 -15.59
C SER A 64 15.45 -7.88 -15.92
N SER A 65 16.37 -8.83 -15.67
CA SER A 65 17.78 -8.63 -16.02
C SER A 65 18.03 -8.69 -17.53
N ASP A 66 17.11 -9.32 -18.26
CA ASP A 66 17.29 -9.61 -19.68
C ASP A 66 16.70 -8.48 -20.54
N GLU A 67 15.59 -7.89 -20.09
CA GLU A 67 14.88 -6.82 -20.81
C GLU A 67 15.16 -5.43 -20.23
N GLY A 68 15.54 -5.34 -18.96
CA GLY A 68 15.67 -4.05 -18.26
C GLY A 68 14.34 -3.39 -17.90
N GLU A 69 13.22 -4.12 -18.05
CA GLU A 69 11.86 -3.65 -17.78
C GLU A 69 11.37 -4.09 -16.40
N ALA A 70 10.38 -3.36 -15.87
CA ALA A 70 9.72 -3.72 -14.62
C ALA A 70 8.85 -4.98 -14.81
N THR A 71 8.88 -5.86 -13.81
CA THR A 71 8.03 -7.05 -13.71
C THR A 71 7.17 -6.92 -12.45
N HIS A 72 5.84 -6.86 -12.64
CA HIS A 72 4.88 -6.73 -11.55
C HIS A 72 4.38 -8.11 -11.12
N LEU A 73 4.79 -8.54 -9.94
CA LEU A 73 4.49 -9.85 -9.37
C LEU A 73 3.24 -9.75 -8.49
N THR A 74 2.15 -10.36 -8.93
CA THR A 74 0.84 -10.34 -8.24
C THR A 74 0.39 -11.72 -7.74
N SER A 75 1.12 -12.78 -8.06
CA SER A 75 0.83 -14.17 -7.68
C SER A 75 2.11 -14.93 -7.37
N GLY A 76 2.00 -16.06 -6.68
CA GLY A 76 3.13 -16.89 -6.27
C GLY A 76 3.49 -16.66 -4.80
N LEU A 77 4.34 -17.56 -4.28
CA LEU A 77 4.77 -17.55 -2.89
C LEU A 77 5.36 -16.18 -2.50
N ALA A 78 4.77 -15.55 -1.48
CA ALA A 78 5.13 -14.21 -1.05
C ALA A 78 6.63 -14.03 -0.79
N GLY A 79 7.25 -15.00 -0.12
CA GLY A 79 8.69 -14.97 0.15
C GLY A 79 9.57 -14.93 -1.10
N LYS A 80 9.14 -15.59 -2.18
CA LYS A 80 9.88 -15.62 -3.45
C LYS A 80 9.72 -14.31 -4.22
N ASN A 81 8.50 -13.76 -4.27
CA ASN A 81 8.25 -12.46 -4.90
C ASN A 81 8.96 -11.33 -4.16
N LEU A 82 8.98 -11.38 -2.82
CA LEU A 82 9.76 -10.46 -2.00
C LEU A 82 11.26 -10.59 -2.25
N MET A 83 11.79 -11.81 -2.35
CA MET A 83 13.20 -12.00 -2.67
C MET A 83 13.54 -11.41 -4.04
N ALA A 84 12.72 -11.65 -5.06
CA ALA A 84 12.92 -11.08 -6.39
C ALA A 84 12.98 -9.55 -6.34
N SER A 85 12.01 -8.93 -5.68
CA SER A 85 11.93 -7.49 -5.48
C SER A 85 13.10 -6.88 -4.72
N GLY A 86 13.77 -7.66 -3.85
CA GLY A 86 14.94 -7.21 -3.07
C GLY A 86 16.29 -7.76 -3.54
N SER A 87 16.36 -8.37 -4.74
CA SER A 87 17.59 -8.98 -5.27
C SER A 87 18.54 -7.94 -5.84
N GLN A 88 18.99 -7.05 -4.97
CA GLN A 88 19.76 -5.86 -5.31
C GLN A 88 21.21 -6.21 -5.65
N PRO A 89 21.73 -5.91 -6.85
CA PRO A 89 23.14 -6.13 -7.13
C PRO A 89 24.02 -5.47 -6.04
N PRO A 90 25.02 -6.20 -5.50
CA PRO A 90 25.61 -7.44 -6.02
C PRO A 90 25.00 -8.77 -5.52
N PHE A 91 23.83 -8.77 -4.88
CA PHE A 91 23.16 -10.02 -4.49
C PHE A 91 22.81 -10.89 -5.71
N VAL A 92 22.69 -12.20 -5.48
CA VAL A 92 22.32 -13.12 -6.56
C VAL A 92 20.89 -12.84 -7.04
N PRO A 93 20.64 -12.92 -8.35
CA PRO A 93 19.30 -12.73 -8.93
C PRO A 93 18.34 -13.81 -8.40
N THR A 94 17.05 -13.48 -8.37
CA THR A 94 16.02 -14.49 -8.09
C THR A 94 15.44 -15.00 -9.40
N TYR A 95 15.29 -16.32 -9.50
CA TYR A 95 14.63 -16.96 -10.63
C TYR A 95 13.18 -17.30 -10.32
N ILE A 96 12.25 -16.76 -11.08
CA ILE A 96 10.84 -17.18 -11.08
C ILE A 96 10.56 -17.80 -12.45
N GLY A 97 10.31 -19.11 -12.49
CA GLY A 97 10.33 -19.83 -13.76
C GLY A 97 11.71 -19.74 -14.41
N ASN A 98 11.74 -19.26 -15.65
CA ASN A 98 12.98 -18.99 -16.39
C ASN A 98 13.43 -17.53 -16.29
N ASP A 99 12.64 -16.66 -15.65
CA ASP A 99 12.90 -15.23 -15.61
C ASP A 99 13.93 -14.92 -14.53
N ARG A 100 14.97 -14.20 -14.93
CA ARG A 100 16.05 -13.75 -14.05
C ARG A 100 15.73 -12.35 -13.56
N LEU A 101 15.36 -12.23 -12.29
CA LEU A 101 14.84 -11.00 -11.70
C LEU A 101 15.84 -10.38 -10.71
N LEU A 102 15.97 -9.06 -10.80
CA LEU A 102 16.73 -8.18 -9.92
C LEU A 102 15.79 -7.31 -9.08
N ASP A 103 16.36 -6.55 -8.16
CA ASP A 103 15.64 -5.59 -7.33
C ASP A 103 14.74 -4.64 -8.13
N GLY A 104 13.54 -4.42 -7.62
CA GLY A 104 12.53 -3.59 -8.24
C GLY A 104 12.95 -2.12 -8.35
N GLY A 105 13.72 -1.61 -7.38
CA GLY A 105 14.11 -0.21 -7.36
C GLY A 105 15.11 0.20 -8.43
N LEU A 106 15.63 -0.75 -9.21
CA LEU A 106 16.37 -0.44 -10.44
C LEU A 106 15.47 0.11 -11.57
N THR A 107 14.18 -0.26 -11.58
CA THR A 107 13.19 0.21 -12.56
C THR A 107 12.14 1.10 -11.87
N GLU A 108 11.61 0.67 -10.73
CA GLU A 108 10.55 1.34 -9.98
C GLU A 108 10.77 1.29 -8.45
N ASP A 109 11.56 2.22 -7.89
CA ASP A 109 11.87 2.29 -6.45
C ASP A 109 10.64 2.57 -5.57
N VAL A 110 9.78 3.48 -6.03
CA VAL A 110 8.51 3.83 -5.40
C VAL A 110 7.40 3.67 -6.45
N PRO A 111 6.78 2.48 -6.57
CA PRO A 111 5.90 2.12 -7.68
C PRO A 111 4.49 2.73 -7.57
N THR A 112 4.42 4.05 -7.50
CA THR A 112 3.16 4.83 -7.36
C THR A 112 2.25 4.68 -8.57
N ALA A 113 2.81 4.72 -9.78
CA ALA A 113 2.08 4.52 -11.04
C ALA A 113 1.46 3.11 -11.12
N VAL A 114 2.12 2.10 -10.55
CA VAL A 114 1.60 0.73 -10.49
C VAL A 114 0.34 0.68 -9.64
N LEU A 115 0.36 1.29 -8.44
CA LEU A 115 -0.82 1.36 -7.58
C LEU A 115 -1.97 2.12 -8.25
N LEU A 116 -1.67 3.23 -8.92
CA LEU A 116 -2.68 3.98 -9.67
C LEU A 116 -3.29 3.13 -10.80
N SER A 117 -2.45 2.41 -11.54
CA SER A 117 -2.91 1.49 -12.60
C SER A 117 -3.72 0.30 -12.06
N ALA A 118 -3.47 -0.09 -10.82
CA ALA A 118 -4.24 -1.09 -10.09
C ALA A 118 -5.57 -0.55 -9.50
N GLY A 119 -5.90 0.72 -9.77
CA GLY A 119 -7.16 1.35 -9.34
C GLY A 119 -7.10 2.08 -8.00
N ALA A 120 -5.92 2.30 -7.43
CA ALA A 120 -5.80 3.10 -6.21
C ALA A 120 -6.17 4.57 -6.49
N VAL A 121 -7.12 5.10 -5.73
CA VAL A 121 -7.53 6.51 -5.80
C VAL A 121 -6.66 7.40 -4.92
N LEU A 122 -6.18 6.85 -3.79
CA LEU A 122 -5.23 7.49 -2.90
C LEU A 122 -3.97 6.64 -2.80
N VAL A 123 -2.85 7.22 -3.20
CA VAL A 123 -1.52 6.61 -3.16
C VAL A 123 -0.67 7.35 -2.13
N LEU A 124 -0.26 6.60 -1.10
CA LEU A 124 0.69 7.06 -0.09
C LEU A 124 2.06 6.47 -0.42
N ALA A 125 2.99 7.30 -0.83
CA ALA A 125 4.35 6.91 -1.16
C ALA A 125 5.28 7.10 0.04
N ALA A 126 6.22 6.17 0.23
CA ALA A 126 7.24 6.25 1.27
C ALA A 126 8.63 6.01 0.69
N GLN A 127 9.39 7.09 0.50
CA GLN A 127 10.81 7.01 0.19
C GLN A 127 11.63 6.84 1.47
N ALA A 128 11.98 5.59 1.77
CA ALA A 128 12.76 5.20 2.94
C ALA A 128 14.26 5.59 2.85
N ILE A 129 14.77 5.87 1.66
CA ILE A 129 16.17 6.21 1.40
C ILE A 129 16.43 7.69 1.72
N PRO A 130 17.30 8.01 2.70
CA PRO A 130 17.45 9.35 3.22
C PRO A 130 18.33 10.19 2.30
N LYS A 131 18.37 11.51 2.55
CA LYS A 131 19.31 12.38 1.84
C LYS A 131 20.73 11.96 2.19
N LEU A 132 21.62 11.99 1.19
CA LEU A 132 23.03 11.80 1.45
C LEU A 132 23.53 12.87 2.44
N MET A 133 24.25 12.41 3.47
CA MET A 133 25.00 13.32 4.31
C MET A 133 26.08 14.02 3.48
N ALA A 134 26.16 15.35 3.62
CA ALA A 134 27.22 16.12 2.99
C ALA A 134 28.57 15.69 3.58
N ILE A 135 29.56 15.43 2.70
CA ILE A 135 30.94 15.23 3.13
C ILE A 135 31.54 16.63 3.33
N PRO A 136 32.19 16.89 4.47
CA PRO A 136 32.94 18.13 4.65
C PRO A 136 33.95 18.29 3.50
N HIS A 137 33.86 19.41 2.80
CA HIS A 137 34.80 19.77 1.73
C HIS A 137 35.59 21.00 2.15
N LEU A 138 36.84 21.08 1.69
CA LEU A 138 37.62 22.31 1.83
C LEU A 138 36.94 23.44 1.06
N PRO A 139 36.97 24.69 1.57
CA PRO A 139 36.48 25.84 0.83
C PRO A 139 37.16 25.93 -0.54
N ASN A 140 36.44 26.42 -1.55
CA ASN A 140 36.97 26.59 -2.92
C ASN A 140 38.21 27.49 -2.99
N SER A 141 38.45 28.30 -1.96
CA SER A 141 39.62 29.18 -1.82
C SER A 141 40.90 28.46 -1.37
N VAL A 142 40.81 27.22 -0.86
CA VAL A 142 41.99 26.46 -0.40
C VAL A 142 42.60 25.71 -1.59
N PRO A 143 43.80 26.09 -2.07
CA PRO A 143 44.41 25.41 -3.21
C PRO A 143 44.85 24.01 -2.80
N VAL A 144 44.20 22.99 -3.35
CA VAL A 144 44.63 21.59 -3.21
C VAL A 144 45.45 21.20 -4.45
N PRO A 145 46.73 20.80 -4.29
CA PRO A 145 47.57 20.33 -5.40
C PRO A 145 46.89 19.24 -6.23
N TYR A 146 47.05 19.30 -7.56
CA TYR A 146 46.39 18.36 -8.48
C TYR A 146 46.74 16.89 -8.20
N TRP A 147 48.01 16.60 -7.89
CA TRP A 147 48.45 15.23 -7.60
C TRP A 147 47.79 14.63 -6.35
N LEU A 148 47.46 15.46 -5.34
CA LEU A 148 46.70 15.01 -4.16
C LEU A 148 45.25 14.68 -4.53
N LYS A 149 44.63 15.48 -5.41
CA LYS A 149 43.31 15.17 -5.96
C LYS A 149 43.33 13.86 -6.75
N ALA A 150 44.35 13.67 -7.59
CA ALA A 150 44.52 12.43 -8.35
C ALA A 150 44.74 11.21 -7.44
N ALA A 151 45.59 11.33 -6.42
CA ALA A 151 45.82 10.27 -5.44
C ALA A 151 44.55 9.95 -4.63
N ALA A 152 43.80 10.97 -4.21
CA ALA A 152 42.50 10.78 -3.56
C ALA A 152 41.52 10.05 -4.49
N GLY A 153 41.46 10.43 -5.77
CA GLY A 153 40.61 9.80 -6.78
C GLY A 153 41.04 8.39 -7.19
N LEU A 154 42.26 7.94 -6.87
CA LEU A 154 42.73 6.57 -7.07
C LEU A 154 42.56 5.69 -5.82
N ASN A 155 42.24 6.28 -4.67
CA ASN A 155 42.07 5.56 -3.43
C ASN A 155 40.83 4.64 -3.52
N PRO A 156 40.99 3.30 -3.41
CA PRO A 156 39.88 2.36 -3.55
C PRO A 156 38.81 2.54 -2.47
N TYR A 157 39.17 3.02 -1.28
CA TYR A 157 38.22 3.30 -0.21
C TYR A 157 37.27 4.46 -0.59
N TRP A 158 37.83 5.56 -1.08
CA TRP A 158 37.02 6.71 -1.53
C TRP A 158 36.16 6.35 -2.74
N ARG A 159 36.68 5.57 -3.69
CA ARG A 159 35.88 5.06 -4.81
C ARG A 159 34.73 4.16 -4.37
N GLY A 160 34.96 3.28 -3.41
CA GLY A 160 33.90 2.44 -2.84
C GLY A 160 32.82 3.28 -2.15
N LEU A 161 33.23 4.30 -1.39
CA LEU A 161 32.30 5.25 -0.77
C LEU A 161 31.52 6.06 -1.82
N ASP A 162 32.19 6.57 -2.85
CA ASP A 162 31.56 7.32 -3.94
C ASP A 162 30.60 6.45 -4.74
N TYR A 163 30.95 5.19 -5.02
CA TYR A 163 30.06 4.22 -5.64
C TYR A 163 28.82 3.99 -4.80
N TYR A 164 28.97 3.74 -3.49
CA TYR A 164 27.84 3.57 -2.57
C TYR A 164 26.96 4.82 -2.47
N ARG A 165 27.56 6.01 -2.47
CA ARG A 165 26.83 7.29 -2.46
C ARG A 165 26.07 7.52 -3.76
N GLY A 166 26.72 7.28 -4.90
CA GLY A 166 26.10 7.35 -6.22
C GLY A 166 24.93 6.39 -6.32
N TYR A 167 25.07 5.19 -5.77
CA TYR A 167 23.98 4.21 -5.67
C TYR A 167 22.77 4.77 -4.91
N ILE A 168 22.96 5.32 -3.71
CA ILE A 168 21.88 5.97 -2.94
C ILE A 168 21.25 7.13 -3.72
N MET A 169 22.05 7.92 -4.43
CA MET A 169 21.54 9.03 -5.25
C MET A 169 20.63 8.55 -6.38
N LEU A 170 20.99 7.45 -7.05
CA LEU A 170 20.20 6.90 -8.16
C LEU A 170 18.81 6.47 -7.70
N PHE A 171 18.71 5.68 -6.64
CA PHE A 171 17.41 5.24 -6.10
C PHE A 171 16.57 6.43 -5.64
N ARG A 172 17.21 7.38 -4.93
CA ARG A 172 16.52 8.58 -4.50
C ARG A 172 16.00 9.41 -5.68
N GLN A 173 16.77 9.53 -6.75
CA GLN A 173 16.35 10.25 -7.96
C GLN A 173 15.22 9.51 -8.68
N ALA A 174 15.26 8.18 -8.75
CA ALA A 174 14.20 7.36 -9.31
C ALA A 174 12.88 7.59 -8.56
N ALA A 175 12.91 7.53 -7.22
CA ALA A 175 11.74 7.79 -6.39
C ALA A 175 11.13 9.19 -6.59
N VAL A 176 11.97 10.23 -6.74
CA VAL A 176 11.48 11.61 -6.98
C VAL A 176 10.74 11.69 -8.32
N SER A 177 11.18 10.95 -9.34
CA SER A 177 10.45 10.92 -10.62
C SER A 177 9.08 10.21 -10.54
N GLN A 178 8.91 9.39 -9.51
CA GLN A 178 7.67 8.63 -9.24
C GLN A 178 6.76 9.33 -8.23
N GLU A 179 7.25 10.36 -7.53
CA GLU A 179 6.48 11.16 -6.57
C GLU A 179 5.21 11.76 -7.18
N GLN A 180 5.25 12.13 -8.46
CA GLN A 180 4.14 12.80 -9.16
C GLN A 180 2.81 12.03 -9.17
N TYR A 181 2.82 10.71 -8.94
CA TYR A 181 1.60 9.89 -8.91
C TYR A 181 1.10 9.61 -7.48
N ALA A 182 1.79 10.10 -6.45
CA ALA A 182 1.34 10.00 -5.07
C ALA A 182 0.69 11.29 -4.60
N GLN A 183 -0.40 11.16 -3.84
CA GLN A 183 -1.03 12.31 -3.18
C GLN A 183 -0.27 12.70 -1.92
N VAL A 184 0.38 11.73 -1.27
CA VAL A 184 1.21 11.96 -0.09
C VAL A 184 2.55 11.28 -0.29
N PHE A 185 3.63 12.02 -0.04
CA PHE A 185 4.98 11.52 -0.22
C PHE A 185 5.81 11.69 1.06
N TYR A 186 6.00 10.60 1.80
CA TYR A 186 6.93 10.57 2.91
C TYR A 186 8.37 10.48 2.41
N ASN A 187 9.22 11.38 2.87
CA ASN A 187 10.65 11.39 2.55
C ASN A 187 11.48 11.22 3.82
N ALA A 188 12.22 10.11 3.91
CA ALA A 188 12.99 9.80 5.10
C ALA A 188 14.07 10.87 5.40
N THR A 189 14.08 11.32 6.66
CA THR A 189 15.10 12.23 7.21
C THR A 189 16.02 11.54 8.20
N THR A 190 15.88 10.23 8.37
CA THR A 190 16.68 9.45 9.32
C THR A 190 18.11 9.28 8.84
N LYS A 191 19.08 9.29 9.75
CA LYS A 191 20.50 9.19 9.39
C LYS A 191 20.92 7.78 9.01
N PHE A 192 20.22 6.78 9.53
CA PHE A 192 20.59 5.37 9.43
C PHE A 192 19.78 4.56 8.43
N SER A 193 18.89 5.14 7.60
CA SER A 193 18.05 4.35 6.67
C SER A 193 18.69 4.06 5.31
N SER A 194 20.00 3.81 5.27
CA SER A 194 20.66 3.43 4.02
C SER A 194 20.42 1.96 3.66
N ALA A 195 20.67 1.57 2.40
CA ALA A 195 20.58 0.17 1.99
C ALA A 195 21.43 -0.73 2.92
N GLY A 196 22.69 -0.39 3.22
CA GLY A 196 23.58 -1.24 4.04
C GLY A 196 23.27 -1.40 5.54
N THR A 197 22.18 -0.84 6.06
CA THR A 197 21.92 -0.69 7.51
C THR A 197 20.81 -1.60 8.05
N TRP A 198 20.66 -2.79 7.45
CA TRP A 198 19.62 -3.78 7.74
C TRP A 198 19.52 -4.17 9.23
N PHE A 199 20.67 -4.25 9.92
CA PHE A 199 20.76 -4.58 11.36
C PHE A 199 20.26 -3.45 12.28
N ALA A 200 20.06 -2.23 11.75
CA ALA A 200 19.65 -1.08 12.53
C ALA A 200 18.12 -0.86 12.52
N GLY A 201 17.32 -1.83 12.07
CA GLY A 201 15.86 -1.71 11.90
C GLY A 201 15.13 -1.02 13.07
N PRO A 202 15.23 -1.51 14.33
CA PRO A 202 14.61 -0.90 15.49
C PRO A 202 15.03 0.55 15.73
N ARG A 203 16.30 0.86 15.50
CA ARG A 203 16.83 2.23 15.64
C ARG A 203 16.30 3.15 14.54
N ILE A 204 16.26 2.68 13.30
CA ILE A 204 15.70 3.43 12.15
C ILE A 204 14.23 3.72 12.39
N ALA A 205 13.46 2.71 12.84
CA ALA A 205 12.04 2.87 13.14
C ALA A 205 11.80 3.88 14.27
N ALA A 206 12.61 3.83 15.34
CA ALA A 206 12.53 4.81 16.43
C ALA A 206 12.84 6.24 15.95
N GLU A 207 13.91 6.42 15.16
CA GLU A 207 14.27 7.73 14.61
C GLU A 207 13.19 8.26 13.64
N ALA A 208 12.59 7.38 12.84
CA ALA A 208 11.49 7.74 11.94
C ALA A 208 10.24 8.16 12.72
N ALA A 209 9.90 7.43 13.79
CA ALA A 209 8.75 7.73 14.66
C ALA A 209 8.83 9.15 15.26
N ASP A 210 10.04 9.60 15.61
CA ASP A 210 10.27 10.93 16.17
C ASP A 210 10.38 12.03 15.11
N SER A 211 10.54 11.67 13.84
CA SER A 211 10.79 12.62 12.75
C SER A 211 9.57 13.50 12.43
N GLN A 212 9.83 14.78 12.13
CA GLN A 212 8.78 15.69 11.68
C GLN A 212 8.22 15.25 10.31
N ALA A 213 9.07 14.76 9.41
CA ALA A 213 8.66 14.28 8.10
C ALA A 213 7.60 13.17 8.17
N LEU A 214 7.71 12.24 9.12
CA LEU A 214 6.70 11.21 9.31
C LEU A 214 5.40 11.79 9.88
N LYS A 215 5.49 12.70 10.85
CA LYS A 215 4.32 13.37 11.45
C LYS A 215 3.53 14.14 10.40
N ASP A 216 4.24 14.89 9.54
CA ASP A 216 3.65 15.64 8.44
C ASP A 216 2.96 14.68 7.45
N ALA A 217 3.66 13.63 7.00
CA ALA A 217 3.10 12.64 6.09
C ALA A 217 1.87 11.92 6.67
N VAL A 218 1.86 11.61 7.97
CA VAL A 218 0.68 11.00 8.63
C VAL A 218 -0.49 11.98 8.68
N ALA A 219 -0.23 13.25 9.00
CA ALA A 219 -1.27 14.29 9.02
C ALA A 219 -1.86 14.52 7.62
N GLU A 220 -1.00 14.59 6.60
CA GLU A 220 -1.39 14.73 5.20
C GLU A 220 -2.15 13.51 4.69
N SER A 221 -1.69 12.29 5.02
CA SER A 221 -2.40 11.04 4.72
C SER A 221 -3.80 11.03 5.32
N LYS A 222 -3.94 11.48 6.56
CA LYS A 222 -5.25 11.60 7.22
C LYS A 222 -6.14 12.62 6.51
N ALA A 223 -5.60 13.78 6.13
CA ALA A 223 -6.35 14.80 5.41
C ALA A 223 -6.81 14.30 4.04
N ALA A 224 -5.92 13.71 3.26
CA ALA A 224 -6.23 13.14 1.94
C ALA A 224 -7.22 11.98 2.02
N TRP A 225 -7.13 11.16 3.08
CA TRP A 225 -8.13 10.12 3.35
C TRP A 225 -9.51 10.71 3.65
N LEU A 226 -9.59 11.75 4.49
CA LEU A 226 -10.86 12.41 4.80
C LEU A 226 -11.48 13.07 3.56
N ASP A 227 -10.67 13.76 2.76
CA ASP A 227 -11.10 14.35 1.48
C ASP A 227 -11.63 13.28 0.51
N LEU A 228 -10.95 12.13 0.45
CA LEU A 228 -11.42 10.98 -0.33
C LEU A 228 -12.79 10.50 0.16
N LEU A 229 -13.02 10.39 1.47
CA LEU A 229 -14.32 9.98 2.02
C LEU A 229 -15.45 10.99 1.73
N GLU A 230 -15.12 12.27 1.56
CA GLU A 230 -16.07 13.32 1.17
C GLU A 230 -16.37 13.27 -0.35
N SER A 231 -15.38 12.84 -1.15
CA SER A 231 -15.50 12.66 -2.59
C SER A 231 -16.28 11.39 -2.99
N PRO A 232 -17.07 11.39 -4.09
CA PRO A 232 -17.87 10.24 -4.52
C PRO A 232 -17.15 8.88 -4.58
N PRO A 233 -15.91 8.77 -5.11
CA PRO A 233 -15.22 7.48 -5.23
C PRO A 233 -14.76 6.85 -3.91
N GLY A 234 -14.70 7.61 -2.81
CA GLY A 234 -14.18 7.15 -1.52
C GLY A 234 -15.23 6.78 -0.48
N ARG A 235 -16.52 6.88 -0.83
CA ARG A 235 -17.65 6.81 0.13
C ARG A 235 -17.87 5.43 0.73
N VAL A 236 -17.29 4.39 0.14
CA VAL A 236 -17.55 3.00 0.48
C VAL A 236 -16.26 2.19 0.48
N ARG A 237 -16.08 1.37 1.52
CA ARG A 237 -15.04 0.34 1.59
C ARG A 237 -15.69 -1.01 1.86
N ILE A 238 -15.35 -2.00 1.04
CA ILE A 238 -15.77 -3.39 1.25
C ILE A 238 -14.66 -4.12 2.01
N ASN A 239 -14.96 -4.54 3.23
CA ASN A 239 -14.04 -5.28 4.08
C ASN A 239 -14.20 -6.78 3.82
N LEU A 240 -13.38 -7.33 2.93
CA LEU A 240 -13.43 -8.74 2.53
C LEU A 240 -13.20 -9.73 3.68
N ALA A 241 -12.52 -9.31 4.75
CA ALA A 241 -12.26 -10.18 5.90
C ALA A 241 -13.50 -10.37 6.79
N THR A 242 -14.37 -9.36 6.86
CA THR A 242 -15.58 -9.39 7.69
C THR A 242 -16.87 -9.50 6.88
N GLY A 243 -16.79 -9.31 5.55
CA GLY A 243 -17.95 -9.07 4.69
C GLY A 243 -18.65 -7.74 4.95
N GLY A 244 -18.09 -6.86 5.80
CA GLY A 244 -18.70 -5.58 6.13
C GLY A 244 -18.54 -4.55 5.02
N VAL A 245 -19.52 -3.67 4.85
CA VAL A 245 -19.38 -2.46 4.04
C VAL A 245 -19.21 -1.28 4.99
N ASP A 246 -18.00 -0.74 5.06
CA ASP A 246 -17.68 0.44 5.85
C ASP A 246 -18.01 1.69 5.02
N ILE A 247 -18.78 2.59 5.61
CA ILE A 247 -19.31 3.78 4.95
C ILE A 247 -18.69 5.02 5.57
N GLY A 248 -18.30 5.99 4.74
CA GLY A 248 -17.70 7.25 5.19
C GLY A 248 -18.62 8.05 6.12
N VAL A 249 -18.04 8.77 7.09
CA VAL A 249 -18.78 9.52 8.13
C VAL A 249 -19.69 10.62 7.55
N GLY A 250 -19.40 11.11 6.34
CA GLY A 250 -20.19 12.12 5.64
C GLY A 250 -21.22 11.58 4.64
N VAL A 251 -21.34 10.26 4.51
CA VAL A 251 -22.23 9.63 3.52
C VAL A 251 -23.62 9.46 4.13
N ASP A 252 -24.61 10.11 3.52
CA ASP A 252 -26.00 9.93 3.91
C ASP A 252 -26.54 8.59 3.37
N MET A 253 -26.64 7.59 4.24
CA MET A 253 -27.24 6.28 3.93
C MET A 253 -28.73 6.20 4.25
N GLY A 254 -29.43 7.31 4.12
CA GLY A 254 -30.86 7.43 4.38
C GLY A 254 -31.72 7.50 3.13
N PHE A 255 -32.93 8.01 3.35
CA PHE A 255 -33.91 8.26 2.31
C PHE A 255 -34.25 9.75 2.28
N ALA A 256 -34.41 10.29 1.08
CA ALA A 256 -34.89 11.64 0.86
C ALA A 256 -36.32 11.62 0.30
N LEU A 257 -37.00 12.75 0.34
CA LEU A 257 -38.22 12.96 -0.44
C LEU A 257 -37.86 13.61 -1.77
N ASP A 258 -38.46 13.15 -2.85
CA ASP A 258 -38.39 13.84 -4.13
C ASP A 258 -39.32 15.07 -4.13
N LEU A 259 -39.34 15.80 -5.25
CA LEU A 259 -40.19 17.00 -5.41
C LEU A 259 -41.69 16.72 -5.34
N THR A 260 -42.10 15.47 -5.46
CA THR A 260 -43.50 15.01 -5.37
C THR A 260 -43.86 14.53 -3.96
N GLY A 261 -42.89 14.47 -3.05
CA GLY A 261 -43.05 13.91 -1.71
C GLY A 261 -42.98 12.38 -1.68
N SER A 262 -42.58 11.74 -2.79
CA SER A 262 -42.33 10.30 -2.84
C SER A 262 -40.94 9.99 -2.27
N PRO A 263 -40.78 8.90 -1.50
CA PRO A 263 -39.49 8.51 -0.97
C PRO A 263 -38.56 8.07 -2.10
N ARG A 264 -37.30 8.49 -1.98
CA ARG A 264 -36.18 8.09 -2.83
C ARG A 264 -34.97 7.81 -1.95
N LEU A 265 -33.96 7.13 -2.49
CA LEU A 265 -32.65 7.11 -1.86
C LEU A 265 -32.04 8.53 -1.88
N SER A 266 -31.27 8.89 -0.86
CA SER A 266 -30.36 10.02 -0.98
C SER A 266 -29.40 9.79 -2.15
N ASP A 267 -28.81 10.86 -2.69
CA ASP A 267 -27.88 10.73 -3.84
C ASP A 267 -26.67 9.87 -3.46
N ASP A 268 -26.23 10.00 -2.21
CA ASP A 268 -25.17 9.20 -1.59
C ASP A 268 -25.55 7.73 -1.49
N ALA A 269 -26.70 7.40 -0.89
CA ALA A 269 -27.16 6.03 -0.75
C ALA A 269 -27.34 5.36 -2.12
N GLN A 270 -27.88 6.09 -3.10
CA GLN A 270 -28.06 5.57 -4.45
C GLN A 270 -26.71 5.20 -5.09
N GLN A 271 -25.70 6.07 -5.00
CA GLN A 271 -24.38 5.80 -5.56
C GLN A 271 -23.67 4.65 -4.81
N VAL A 272 -23.68 4.67 -3.47
CA VAL A 272 -23.09 3.61 -2.63
C VAL A 272 -23.68 2.25 -2.96
N ILE A 273 -25.01 2.15 -3.05
CA ILE A 273 -25.70 0.89 -3.33
C ILE A 273 -25.38 0.41 -4.74
N ALA A 274 -25.26 1.31 -5.72
CA ALA A 274 -24.85 0.96 -7.08
C ALA A 274 -23.40 0.41 -7.12
N ASP A 275 -22.46 1.05 -6.42
CA ASP A 275 -21.06 0.63 -6.38
C ASP A 275 -20.88 -0.71 -5.67
N VAL A 276 -21.55 -0.92 -4.53
CA VAL A 276 -21.56 -2.22 -3.84
C VAL A 276 -22.27 -3.29 -4.67
N GLY A 277 -23.36 -2.94 -5.35
CA GLY A 277 -24.07 -3.83 -6.25
C GLY A 277 -23.19 -4.34 -7.39
N ALA A 278 -22.45 -3.44 -8.04
CA ALA A 278 -21.48 -3.80 -9.07
C ALA A 278 -20.37 -4.74 -8.54
N PHE A 279 -19.87 -4.48 -7.34
CA PHE A 279 -18.90 -5.37 -6.70
C PHE A 279 -19.49 -6.77 -6.43
N VAL A 280 -20.68 -6.85 -5.84
CA VAL A 280 -21.35 -8.12 -5.50
C VAL A 280 -21.64 -8.92 -6.77
N ALA A 281 -22.14 -8.29 -7.83
CA ALA A 281 -22.40 -8.95 -9.10
C ALA A 281 -21.16 -9.66 -9.68
N ALA A 282 -19.97 -9.10 -9.44
CA ALA A 282 -18.72 -9.65 -9.94
C ALA A 282 -18.04 -10.62 -8.95
N ASN A 283 -18.21 -10.45 -7.64
CA ASN A 283 -17.32 -11.06 -6.64
C ASN A 283 -18.00 -11.74 -5.46
N ALA A 284 -19.33 -11.70 -5.32
CA ALA A 284 -20.02 -12.25 -4.15
C ALA A 284 -21.37 -12.89 -4.52
N SER A 285 -21.89 -13.76 -3.64
CA SER A 285 -23.16 -14.45 -3.89
C SER A 285 -24.39 -13.56 -3.67
N ALA A 286 -24.35 -12.70 -2.64
CA ALA A 286 -25.45 -11.81 -2.31
C ALA A 286 -25.03 -10.53 -1.55
N LEU A 287 -25.90 -9.54 -1.57
CA LEU A 287 -25.86 -8.34 -0.75
C LEU A 287 -26.93 -8.43 0.34
N ALA A 288 -26.51 -8.48 1.60
CA ALA A 288 -27.40 -8.35 2.74
C ALA A 288 -27.61 -6.87 3.08
N VAL A 289 -28.87 -6.47 3.14
CA VAL A 289 -29.33 -5.11 3.38
C VAL A 289 -30.14 -5.11 4.67
N VAL A 290 -29.71 -4.31 5.65
CA VAL A 290 -30.44 -4.12 6.91
C VAL A 290 -31.03 -2.72 6.89
N LEU A 291 -32.35 -2.63 6.86
CA LEU A 291 -33.08 -1.38 7.07
C LEU A 291 -33.23 -1.15 8.57
N VAL A 292 -32.56 -0.14 9.11
CA VAL A 292 -32.63 0.23 10.53
C VAL A 292 -33.70 1.29 10.71
N ASP A 293 -34.64 1.04 11.61
CA ASP A 293 -35.77 1.94 11.92
C ASP A 293 -36.58 2.40 10.69
N PRO A 294 -37.00 1.51 9.78
CA PRO A 294 -37.90 1.90 8.69
C PRO A 294 -39.26 2.34 9.25
N PRO A 295 -39.91 3.38 8.70
CA PRO A 295 -41.23 3.79 9.14
C PRO A 295 -42.24 2.65 8.98
N ALA A 296 -43.15 2.55 9.93
CA ALA A 296 -44.15 1.47 9.99
C ALA A 296 -45.20 1.54 8.86
N ILE A 297 -45.30 2.67 8.17
CA ILE A 297 -46.26 2.85 7.08
C ILE A 297 -45.62 2.38 5.77
N PRO A 298 -46.23 1.44 5.02
CA PRO A 298 -45.73 1.02 3.73
C PRO A 298 -45.60 2.22 2.79
N THR A 299 -44.42 2.40 2.21
CA THR A 299 -44.17 3.40 1.18
C THR A 299 -44.40 2.82 -0.21
N THR A 300 -44.71 3.67 -1.19
CA THR A 300 -44.75 3.30 -2.61
C THR A 300 -43.91 4.30 -3.40
N PRO A 301 -42.79 3.88 -4.04
CA PRO A 301 -42.21 2.53 -4.01
C PRO A 301 -41.73 2.11 -2.61
N SER A 302 -41.61 0.81 -2.36
CA SER A 302 -41.08 0.32 -1.08
C SER A 302 -39.58 0.61 -0.97
N TYR A 303 -39.04 0.65 0.25
CA TYR A 303 -37.60 0.81 0.44
C TYR A 303 -36.78 -0.30 -0.22
N GLU A 304 -37.30 -1.54 -0.22
CA GLU A 304 -36.67 -2.67 -0.89
C GLU A 304 -36.64 -2.48 -2.41
N ASP A 305 -37.69 -1.92 -3.01
CA ASP A 305 -37.74 -1.62 -4.45
C ASP A 305 -36.68 -0.57 -4.83
N LEU A 306 -36.53 0.47 -4.00
CA LEU A 306 -35.54 1.52 -4.22
C LEU A 306 -34.11 0.96 -4.17
N VAL A 307 -33.80 0.14 -3.17
CA VAL A 307 -32.47 -0.50 -3.04
C VAL A 307 -32.24 -1.50 -4.17
N THR A 308 -33.25 -2.29 -4.52
CA THR A 308 -33.18 -3.24 -5.64
C THR A 308 -32.86 -2.52 -6.94
N ALA A 309 -33.57 -1.44 -7.24
CA ALA A 309 -33.35 -0.63 -8.43
C ALA A 309 -31.95 0.00 -8.47
N ALA A 310 -31.48 0.56 -7.35
CA ALA A 310 -30.16 1.19 -7.28
C ALA A 310 -29.01 0.18 -7.38
N SER A 311 -29.15 -1.01 -6.80
CA SER A 311 -28.07 -2.01 -6.76
C SER A 311 -27.80 -2.65 -8.12
N GLY A 312 -28.79 -2.67 -9.01
CA GLY A 312 -28.72 -3.42 -10.28
C GLY A 312 -28.63 -4.94 -10.10
N LEU A 313 -28.80 -5.46 -8.89
CA LEU A 313 -28.75 -6.88 -8.57
C LEU A 313 -30.10 -7.56 -8.83
N ALA A 314 -30.08 -8.85 -9.14
CA ALA A 314 -31.29 -9.64 -9.19
C ALA A 314 -31.86 -9.83 -7.77
N ALA A 315 -33.20 -9.93 -7.64
CA ALA A 315 -33.86 -10.10 -6.34
C ALA A 315 -33.31 -11.30 -5.52
N ALA A 316 -32.85 -12.37 -6.18
CA ALA A 316 -32.26 -13.53 -5.52
C ALA A 316 -30.87 -13.25 -4.88
N GLN A 317 -30.20 -12.16 -5.29
CA GLN A 317 -28.92 -11.72 -4.74
C GLN A 317 -29.10 -10.67 -3.64
N LEU A 318 -30.33 -10.33 -3.25
CA LEU A 318 -30.62 -9.35 -2.20
C LEU A 318 -31.27 -10.06 -1.01
N GLN A 319 -30.72 -9.81 0.18
CA GLN A 319 -31.26 -10.33 1.44
C GLN A 319 -31.64 -9.18 2.34
N PHE A 320 -32.94 -8.87 2.41
CA PHE A 320 -33.45 -7.80 3.26
C PHE A 320 -33.72 -8.29 4.67
N SER A 321 -33.36 -7.45 5.65
CA SER A 321 -33.75 -7.61 7.04
C SER A 321 -34.04 -6.24 7.64
N THR A 322 -34.81 -6.21 8.74
CA THR A 322 -35.11 -4.98 9.46
C THR A 322 -34.55 -5.05 10.87
N SER A 323 -34.06 -3.93 11.37
CA SER A 323 -33.60 -3.77 12.75
C SER A 323 -34.27 -2.54 13.34
N THR A 324 -34.60 -2.58 14.63
CA THR A 324 -35.14 -1.42 15.35
C THR A 324 -34.21 -1.03 16.48
N THR A 325 -33.97 0.26 16.66
CA THR A 325 -33.22 0.79 17.78
C THR A 325 -34.17 1.36 18.83
N ALA A 326 -33.71 1.46 20.08
CA ALA A 326 -34.52 1.98 21.19
C ALA A 326 -34.88 3.47 21.06
N SER A 327 -34.31 4.17 20.08
CA SER A 327 -34.55 5.60 19.83
C SER A 327 -34.46 5.85 18.32
N PRO A 328 -35.55 5.62 17.58
CA PRO A 328 -35.57 5.85 16.15
C PRO A 328 -35.41 7.35 15.88
N VAL A 329 -34.28 7.73 15.29
CA VAL A 329 -34.00 9.11 14.87
C VAL A 329 -34.18 9.25 13.37
N GLU A 330 -33.81 8.23 12.59
CA GLU A 330 -33.86 8.23 11.13
C GLU A 330 -33.73 6.80 10.58
N THR A 331 -34.32 6.52 9.42
CA THR A 331 -34.13 5.23 8.75
C THR A 331 -32.76 5.18 8.10
N VAL A 332 -31.94 4.20 8.46
CA VAL A 332 -30.56 4.05 7.95
C VAL A 332 -30.40 2.70 7.28
N ILE A 333 -29.67 2.67 6.16
CA ILE A 333 -29.33 1.44 5.44
C ILE A 333 -27.95 0.96 5.89
N ARG A 334 -27.85 -0.31 6.30
CA ARG A 334 -26.55 -0.99 6.50
C ARG A 334 -26.38 -2.10 5.48
N LEU A 335 -25.15 -2.25 4.99
CA LEU A 335 -24.81 -3.19 3.93
C LEU A 335 -23.74 -4.19 4.42
N SER A 336 -23.88 -5.44 4.01
CA SER A 336 -22.84 -6.47 4.16
C SER A 336 -22.87 -7.43 3.00
N ILE A 337 -21.71 -7.85 2.51
CA ILE A 337 -21.58 -8.85 1.46
C ILE A 337 -21.67 -10.26 2.04
N VAL A 338 -22.37 -11.14 1.33
CA VAL A 338 -22.38 -12.59 1.58
C VAL A 338 -21.44 -13.20 0.54
N PRO A 339 -20.29 -13.76 0.95
CA PRO A 339 -19.29 -14.32 0.04
C PRO A 339 -19.88 -15.29 -0.99
#